data_AF-M0CG02-F1
#
_entry.id   AF-M0CG02-F1
#
_cell.length_a   1.000
_cell.length_b   1.000
_cell.length_c   1.000
_cell.angle_alpha   90.00
_cell.angle_beta   90.00
_cell.angle_gamma   90.00
#
_symmetry.space_group_name_H-M   'P 1'
#
loop_
_entity.id
_entity.type
_entity.pdbx_description
1 polymer ?
#
loop_
_entity_poly.entity_id
_entity_poly.type
_entity_poly.pdbx_seq_one_letter_code
_entity_poly.pdbx_strand_id
1 'polypeptide(L)' 'MPEKDYRAILTDREKEIIRGEADVSDKYYYRVITRVRQKIEQLEEDLQVLDDNHDSLGDEMREVVCDDGQESED' A
#
# COMPACT_ATOMS: atom_id res chain seq x y z
N MET A 1 8.47 -5.61 -24.04
CA MET A 1 7.93 -6.21 -22.80
C MET A 1 6.74 -5.36 -22.43
N PRO A 2 5.53 -5.91 -22.18
CA PRO A 2 4.50 -5.10 -21.54
C PRO A 2 5.10 -4.54 -20.24
N GLU A 3 4.83 -3.27 -19.93
CA GLU A 3 5.16 -2.70 -18.63
C GLU A 3 4.62 -3.67 -17.58
N LYS A 4 5.50 -4.37 -16.87
CA LYS A 4 5.08 -5.24 -15.78
C LYS A 4 4.59 -4.30 -14.70
N ASP A 5 3.27 -4.15 -14.62
CA ASP A 5 2.63 -3.42 -13.56
C ASP A 5 2.84 -4.22 -12.27
N TYR A 6 3.94 -3.92 -11.57
CA TYR A 6 4.27 -4.58 -10.31
C TYR A 6 3.29 -4.08 -9.26
N ARG A 7 2.46 -4.99 -8.75
CA ARG A 7 1.46 -4.69 -7.74
C ARG A 7 2.11 -4.47 -6.38
N ALA A 8 1.85 -3.30 -5.76
CA ALA A 8 2.16 -2.99 -4.37
C ALA A 8 1.15 -3.66 -3.39
N ILE A 9 0.80 -3.01 -2.28
CA ILE A 9 -0.09 -3.60 -1.26
C ILE A 9 -1.53 -3.83 -1.76
N LEU A 10 -2.03 -2.97 -2.65
CA LEU A 10 -3.39 -3.04 -3.19
C LEU A 10 -3.43 -3.68 -4.57
N THR A 11 -4.35 -4.61 -4.76
CA THR A 11 -4.81 -5.04 -6.09
C THR A 11 -5.62 -3.94 -6.75
N ASP A 12 -5.71 -3.95 -8.08
CA ASP A 12 -6.53 -2.97 -8.80
C ASP A 12 -7.99 -3.05 -8.40
N ARG A 13 -8.49 -4.26 -8.15
CA ARG A 13 -9.84 -4.47 -7.62
C ARG A 13 -10.04 -3.86 -6.23
N GLU A 14 -9.05 -3.96 -5.34
CA GLU A 14 -9.13 -3.31 -4.03
C GLU A 14 -9.10 -1.79 -4.17
N LYS A 15 -8.32 -1.23 -5.11
CA LYS A 15 -8.32 0.21 -5.43
C LYS A 15 -9.71 0.66 -5.92
N GLU A 16 -10.30 -0.05 -6.89
CA GLU A 16 -11.66 0.23 -7.39
C GLU A 16 -12.70 0.25 -6.26
N ILE A 17 -12.65 -0.76 -5.37
CA ILE A 17 -13.59 -0.89 -4.25
C ILE A 17 -13.41 0.26 -3.25
N ILE A 18 -12.17 0.61 -2.89
CA ILE A 18 -11.89 1.70 -1.93
C ILE A 18 -12.29 3.06 -2.52
N ARG A 19 -12.09 3.27 -3.83
CA ARG A 19 -12.51 4.49 -4.53
C ARG A 19 -14.01 4.61 -4.72
N GLY A 20 -14.78 3.56 -4.40
CA GLY A 20 -16.23 3.52 -4.64
C GLY A 20 -16.61 3.33 -6.11
N GLU A 21 -15.65 2.91 -6.95
CA GLU A 21 -15.86 2.67 -8.39
C GLU A 21 -16.50 1.30 -8.66
N ALA A 22 -16.47 0.39 -7.67
CA ALA A 22 -17.09 -0.93 -7.75
C ALA A 22 -18.42 -0.99 -6.99
N ASP A 23 -19.47 -1.42 -7.68
CA ASP A 23 -20.77 -1.72 -7.04
C ASP A 23 -20.68 -3.05 -6.27
N VAL A 24 -20.53 -2.94 -4.95
CA VAL A 24 -20.42 -4.08 -4.04
C VAL A 24 -21.21 -3.84 -2.75
N SER A 25 -21.68 -4.93 -2.12
CA SER A 25 -22.36 -4.83 -0.83
C SER A 25 -21.45 -4.27 0.27
N ASP A 26 -22.02 -3.56 1.24
CA ASP A 26 -21.31 -3.05 2.44
C ASP A 26 -20.52 -4.13 3.18
N LYS A 27 -21.09 -5.33 3.29
CA LYS A 27 -20.44 -6.49 3.92
C LYS A 27 -19.15 -6.87 3.19
N TYR A 28 -19.15 -6.81 1.87
CA TYR A 28 -17.97 -7.12 1.07
C TYR A 28 -16.95 -5.98 1.12
N TYR A 29 -17.40 -4.72 1.05
CA TYR A 29 -16.55 -3.54 1.27
C TYR A 29 -15.81 -3.64 2.62
N TYR A 30 -16.53 -3.90 3.71
CA TYR A 30 -15.93 -4.05 5.04
C TYR A 30 -14.90 -5.19 5.11
N ARG A 31 -15.17 -6.31 4.43
CA ARG A 31 -14.21 -7.42 4.32
C ARG A 31 -12.94 -6.98 3.60
N VAL A 32 -13.05 -6.19 2.53
CA VAL A 32 -11.90 -5.64 1.80
C VAL A 32 -11.10 -4.71 2.70
N ILE A 33 -11.74 -3.79 3.41
CA ILE A 33 -11.06 -2.90 4.37
C ILE A 33 -10.31 -3.70 5.44
N THR A 34 -10.94 -4.74 6.00
CA THR A 34 -10.29 -5.62 7.00
C THR A 34 -9.02 -6.29 6.44
N ARG A 35 -9.08 -6.78 5.20
CA ARG A 35 -7.91 -7.38 4.54
C ARG A 35 -6.80 -6.37 4.30
N VAL A 36 -7.15 -5.15 3.88
CA VAL A 36 -6.17 -4.09 3.63
C VAL A 36 -5.48 -3.68 4.93
N ARG A 37 -6.21 -3.62 6.06
CA ARG A 37 -5.60 -3.40 7.38
C ARG A 37 -4.56 -4.46 7.73
N GLN A 38 -4.87 -5.73 7.52
CA GLN A 38 -3.92 -6.83 7.75
C GLN A 38 -2.68 -6.72 6.86
N LYS A 39 -2.83 -6.25 5.62
CA LYS A 39 -1.68 -6.01 4.72
C LYS A 39 -0.80 -4.85 5.22
N ILE A 40 -1.40 -3.82 5.79
CA ILE A 40 -0.67 -2.70 6.39
C ILE A 40 0.09 -3.19 7.63
N GLU A 41 -0.53 -3.99 8.48
CA GLU A 41 0.16 -4.61 9.64
C GLU A 41 1.36 -5.47 9.18
N GLN A 42 1.19 -6.28 8.13
CA GLN A 42 2.27 -7.10 7.57
C GLN A 42 3.42 -6.25 6.97
N LEU A 43 3.10 -5.03 6.52
CA LEU A 43 4.08 -4.13 5.91
C LEU A 43 5.15 -3.69 6.92
N GLU A 44 4.85 -3.69 8.22
CA GLU A 44 5.83 -3.44 9.28
C GLU A 44 6.90 -4.53 9.32
N GLU A 45 6.49 -5.79 9.21
CA GLU A 45 7.43 -6.93 9.14
C GLU A 45 8.24 -6.90 7.85
N ASP A 46 7.61 -6.57 6.73
CA ASP A 46 8.29 -6.43 5.44
C ASP A 46 9.35 -5.31 5.50
N LEU A 47 9.02 -4.16 6.12
CA LEU A 47 9.96 -3.05 6.28
C LEU A 47 11.19 -3.44 7.12
N GLN A 48 10.98 -4.22 8.19
CA GLN A 48 12.08 -4.76 8.99
C GLN A 48 12.99 -5.67 8.15
N VAL A 49 12.41 -6.54 7.30
CA VAL A 49 13.18 -7.39 6.39
C VAL A 49 13.99 -6.55 5.40
N LEU A 50 13.41 -5.45 4.88
CA LEU A 50 14.13 -4.54 3.98
C LEU A 50 15.31 -3.86 4.67
N ASP A 51 15.11 -3.34 5.89
CA ASP A 51 16.17 -2.70 6.68
C ASP A 51 17.32 -3.68 7.02
N ASP A 52 16.97 -4.90 7.42
CA ASP A 52 17.95 -5.87 7.90
C ASP A 52 18.79 -6.47 6.76
N ASN A 53 18.29 -6.45 5.53
CA ASN A 53 18.88 -7.21 4.41
C ASN A 53 19.34 -6.34 3.23
N HIS A 54 19.04 -5.04 3.20
CA HIS A 54 19.50 -4.15 2.13
C HIS A 54 19.77 -2.72 2.64
N ASP A 55 20.84 -2.11 2.15
CA ASP A 55 21.36 -0.83 2.67
C ASP A 55 20.41 0.38 2.48
N SER A 56 19.46 0.32 1.54
CA SER A 56 18.61 1.48 1.16
C SER A 56 17.11 1.20 1.02
N LEU A 57 16.66 -0.05 0.92
CA LEU A 57 15.28 -0.33 0.49
C LEU A 57 14.23 0.10 1.51
N GLY A 58 14.54 -0.04 2.80
CA GLY A 58 13.65 0.44 3.87
C GLY A 58 13.53 1.96 3.88
N ASP A 59 14.63 2.67 3.64
CA ASP A 59 14.65 4.13 3.54
C ASP A 59 13.88 4.62 2.32
N GLU A 60 14.10 4.03 1.15
CA GLU A 60 13.35 4.34 -0.09
C GLU A 60 11.83 4.15 0.11
N MET A 61 11.43 3.09 0.81
CA MET A 61 10.03 2.84 1.11
C MET A 61 9.44 3.88 2.07
N ARG A 62 10.21 4.30 3.10
CA ARG A 62 9.79 5.37 4.01
C ARG A 62 9.68 6.71 3.31
N GLU A 63 10.61 7.02 2.40
CA GLU A 63 10.57 8.23 1.58
C GLU A 63 9.24 8.27 0.81
N VAL A 64 8.92 7.24 0.03
CA VAL A 64 7.68 7.20 -0.77
C VAL A 64 6.41 7.30 0.10
N VAL A 65 6.40 6.74 1.31
CA VAL A 65 5.21 6.76 2.18
C VAL A 65 5.08 8.05 2.98
N CYS A 66 6.20 8.67 3.39
CA CYS A 66 6.22 9.82 4.29
C CYS A 66 6.37 11.17 3.56
N ASP A 67 7.03 11.23 2.39
CA ASP A 67 7.26 12.49 1.67
C ASP A 67 6.06 12.97 0.83
N ASP A 68 5.02 12.16 0.66
CA ASP A 68 3.79 12.57 -0.05
C ASP A 68 2.93 13.61 0.71
N GLY A 69 3.39 14.08 1.88
CA GLY A 69 2.66 15.01 2.76
C GLY A 69 3.40 16.28 3.18
N GLN A 70 4.63 16.52 2.71
CA GLN A 70 5.38 17.74 3.03
C GLN A 70 5.30 18.74 1.86
N GLU A 71 4.10 19.29 1.61
CA GLU A 71 4.03 20.66 1.10
C GLU A 71 4.71 21.54 2.16
N SER A 72 5.88 22.07 1.80
CA SER A 72 6.55 23.11 2.56
C SER A 72 5.61 24.32 2.55
N GLU A 73 4.83 24.51 3.60
CA GLU A 73 4.22 25.80 3.91
C GLU A 73 5.36 26.76 4.33
N ASP A 74 5.93 27.47 3.35
CA ASP A 74 6.70 28.71 3.54
C ASP A 74 5.81 29.95 3.33
#